data_AF-A0A411EA79-F1
#
_entry.id   AF-A0A411EA79-F1
#
_cell.length_a   1.000
_cell.length_b   1.000
_cell.length_c   1.000
_cell.angle_alpha   90.00
_cell.angle_beta   90.00
_cell.angle_gamma   90.00
#
_symmetry.space_group_name_H-M   'P 1'
#
loop_
_entity.id
_entity.type
_entity.pdbx_description
1 polymer ?
#
loop_
_entity_poly.entity_id
_entity_poly.type
_entity_poly.pdbx_seq_one_letter_code
_entity_poly.pdbx_strand_id
1 'polypeptide(L)'
;MKQLRITPFKMLTLALVLCVTSGHAQKKTKTYKEEFKVGADAVIDINTSYADIEFETWDKNEVVVEGTIELEGASEEEAKAYFDNAGIKILGNSKTIEVSTSGTSGWANVAGLWPNVDKMEFHQLHIPDVEAIIHNIEFPEMPPMPPMPDMPPLPPMPDFDFDYEAFKKDGEKYMKKWKKEFNKSFDKEYQDKMEAWGREFAERAEAQKEAMEDRRQAMEEQRAQSEEQREEMREQAQEAREQAMEDRERARKQAREVREKMLFERRNSDAPSIFFHSEDGESKSYKVKKTIKIKMPKSAILKMNVRHGEVKLAANTRNINATLSYARLHAISIDGDKTKITASYSPVKVAQWKYGNLNTRYTDLVELDAVTELNLNSTSSEVRINKVIKNLIGKNDLGTLYISAVDPNFKTIDIEMKNGELECSFPSAPFNVSVQNSYSDFNYPGAWKLKGVKNGSEMVYSGNSGQGTTNRIFKLISAYSSVVLQ
;
A
#
# COMPACT_ATOMS: atom_id res chain seq x y z
N MET A 1 56.75 -56.41 25.04
CA MET A 1 56.32 -54.99 25.13
C MET A 1 56.15 -54.46 23.72
N LYS A 2 54.91 -54.40 23.20
CA LYS A 2 54.60 -53.86 21.86
C LYS A 2 54.07 -52.45 22.03
N GLN A 3 54.73 -51.48 21.39
CA GLN A 3 54.36 -50.08 21.43
C GLN A 3 53.12 -49.77 20.59
N LEU A 4 52.25 -48.94 21.13
CA LEU A 4 51.16 -48.27 20.42
C LEU A 4 51.72 -47.18 19.50
N ARG A 5 51.25 -47.14 18.25
CA ARG A 5 51.30 -45.96 17.40
C ARG A 5 49.90 -45.63 16.89
N ILE A 6 49.41 -44.48 17.33
CA ILE A 6 48.17 -43.83 16.91
C ILE A 6 48.42 -43.21 15.52
N THR A 7 47.52 -43.45 14.57
CA THR A 7 47.50 -42.78 13.26
C THR A 7 46.25 -41.90 13.16
N PRO A 8 46.34 -40.63 12.71
CA PRO A 8 45.19 -39.76 12.57
C PRO A 8 44.44 -40.02 11.26
N PHE A 9 43.12 -40.12 11.35
CA PHE A 9 42.18 -40.31 10.25
C PHE A 9 42.00 -38.98 9.49
N LYS A 10 42.48 -38.89 8.25
CA LYS A 10 42.20 -37.77 7.35
C LYS A 10 40.87 -38.01 6.62
N MET A 11 39.85 -37.21 6.93
CA MET A 11 38.63 -37.09 6.15
C MET A 11 38.96 -36.41 4.81
N LEU A 12 38.72 -37.12 3.70
CA LEU A 12 38.82 -36.61 2.34
C LEU A 12 37.40 -36.31 1.84
N THR A 13 36.97 -35.05 1.88
CA THR A 13 35.78 -34.56 1.16
C THR A 13 36.10 -34.50 -0.33
N LEU A 14 35.55 -35.43 -1.10
CA LEU A 14 35.67 -35.49 -2.55
C LEU A 14 34.52 -34.69 -3.18
N ALA A 15 34.77 -33.44 -3.58
CA ALA A 15 33.87 -32.68 -4.45
C ALA A 15 34.03 -33.20 -5.89
N LEU A 16 33.07 -34.02 -6.35
CA LEU A 16 33.08 -34.62 -7.67
C LEU A 16 32.55 -33.63 -8.72
N VAL A 17 33.45 -32.96 -9.45
CA VAL A 17 33.11 -32.12 -10.62
C VAL A 17 33.00 -33.01 -11.86
N LEU A 18 31.79 -33.33 -12.28
CA LEU A 18 31.50 -34.07 -13.52
C LEU A 18 31.20 -33.07 -14.65
N CYS A 19 32.17 -32.85 -15.54
CA CYS A 19 31.94 -32.19 -16.83
C CYS A 19 31.53 -33.25 -17.86
N VAL A 20 30.27 -33.26 -18.29
CA VAL A 20 29.79 -34.07 -19.43
C VAL A 20 29.71 -33.17 -20.65
N THR A 21 30.51 -33.44 -21.69
CA THR A 21 30.49 -32.71 -22.96
C THR A 21 29.73 -33.49 -24.03
N SER A 22 28.55 -33.02 -24.42
CA SER A 22 27.84 -33.48 -25.62
C SER A 22 27.56 -32.28 -26.52
N GLY A 23 28.15 -32.29 -27.71
CA GLY A 23 28.17 -31.15 -28.63
C GLY A 23 26.87 -30.96 -29.40
N HIS A 24 26.26 -29.78 -29.25
CA HIS A 24 25.40 -29.07 -30.21
C HIS A 24 25.19 -27.64 -29.67
N ALA A 25 25.88 -26.65 -30.24
CA ALA A 25 26.16 -25.31 -29.66
C ALA A 25 26.88 -25.43 -28.30
N GLN A 26 28.05 -24.80 -28.10
CA GLN A 26 28.82 -25.00 -26.86
C GLN A 26 28.09 -24.42 -25.63
N LYS A 27 27.14 -25.18 -25.07
CA LYS A 27 26.59 -25.01 -23.73
C LYS A 27 27.58 -25.63 -22.75
N LYS A 28 28.11 -24.81 -21.85
CA LYS A 28 29.02 -25.24 -20.79
C LYS A 28 28.25 -25.20 -19.48
N THR A 29 28.31 -26.29 -18.73
CA THR A 29 27.50 -26.45 -17.51
C THR A 29 28.40 -26.74 -16.32
N LYS A 30 28.15 -26.08 -15.19
CA LYS A 30 28.76 -26.39 -13.90
C LYS A 30 27.67 -26.67 -12.87
N THR A 31 27.80 -27.80 -12.17
CA THR A 31 26.87 -28.23 -11.14
C THR A 31 27.52 -28.18 -9.76
N TYR A 32 26.78 -27.67 -8.79
CA TYR A 32 27.11 -27.59 -7.37
C TYR A 32 26.10 -28.46 -6.63
N LYS A 33 26.57 -29.36 -5.77
CA LYS A 33 25.68 -30.21 -4.97
C LYS A 33 26.21 -30.29 -3.55
N GLU A 34 25.37 -29.91 -2.60
CA GLU A 34 25.66 -29.96 -1.18
C GLU A 34 24.49 -30.59 -0.42
N GLU A 35 24.82 -31.38 0.60
CA GLU A 35 23.86 -32.13 1.40
C GLU A 35 24.07 -31.86 2.89
N PHE A 36 23.02 -31.47 3.60
CA PHE A 36 23.07 -31.11 5.01
C PHE A 36 22.05 -31.92 5.80
N LYS A 37 22.50 -32.63 6.85
CA LYS A 37 21.59 -33.20 7.86
C LYS A 37 21.08 -32.08 8.75
N VAL A 38 19.77 -31.98 8.90
CA VAL A 38 19.13 -30.85 9.60
C VAL A 38 18.16 -31.31 10.69
N GLY A 39 17.97 -30.45 11.69
CA GLY A 39 16.91 -30.62 12.68
C GLY A 39 15.53 -30.20 12.16
N ALA A 40 14.50 -30.40 12.99
CA ALA A 40 13.23 -29.73 12.79
C ALA A 40 13.44 -28.20 12.80
N ASP A 41 12.65 -27.48 11.99
CA ASP A 41 12.68 -26.02 11.89
C ASP A 41 13.99 -25.39 11.39
N ALA A 42 14.81 -26.14 10.65
CA ALA A 42 16.00 -25.58 10.01
C ALA A 42 15.64 -24.42 9.07
N VAL A 43 16.43 -23.35 9.15
CA VAL A 43 16.22 -22.14 8.35
C VAL A 43 17.05 -22.22 7.08
N ILE A 44 16.38 -22.09 5.94
CA ILE A 44 17.03 -21.98 4.63
C ILE A 44 16.93 -20.52 4.22
N ASP A 45 18.05 -19.82 4.21
CA ASP A 45 18.20 -18.42 3.83
C ASP A 45 18.74 -18.33 2.41
N ILE A 46 17.98 -17.69 1.52
CA ILE A 46 18.22 -17.71 0.08
C ILE A 46 18.33 -16.29 -0.40
N ASN A 47 19.49 -15.90 -0.89
CA ASN A 47 19.74 -14.56 -1.41
C ASN A 47 20.30 -14.66 -2.83
N THR A 48 19.41 -14.59 -3.81
CA THR A 48 19.76 -14.88 -5.20
C THR A 48 19.43 -13.71 -6.12
N SER A 49 20.20 -13.63 -7.20
CA SER A 49 19.99 -12.68 -8.27
C SER A 49 20.21 -13.37 -9.61
N TYR A 50 19.27 -13.22 -10.54
CA TYR A 50 19.33 -13.85 -11.87
C TYR A 50 19.38 -15.38 -11.80
N ALA A 51 18.56 -15.98 -10.92
CA ALA A 51 18.50 -17.42 -10.73
C ALA A 51 17.06 -17.90 -10.51
N ASP A 52 16.73 -19.02 -11.16
CA ASP A 52 15.48 -19.72 -10.95
C ASP A 52 15.63 -20.73 -9.82
N ILE A 53 14.66 -20.79 -8.92
CA ILE A 53 14.66 -21.63 -7.73
C ILE A 53 13.45 -22.55 -7.76
N GLU A 54 13.69 -23.84 -7.57
CA GLU A 54 12.66 -24.86 -7.47
C GLU A 54 12.80 -25.59 -6.13
N PHE A 55 11.70 -25.66 -5.38
CA PHE A 55 11.65 -26.38 -4.11
C PHE A 55 10.90 -27.69 -4.26
N GLU A 56 11.40 -28.72 -3.57
CA GLU A 56 10.74 -30.00 -3.38
C GLU A 56 10.72 -30.34 -1.89
N THR A 57 9.57 -30.81 -1.38
CA THR A 57 9.46 -31.27 0.01
C THR A 57 9.50 -32.79 0.10
N TRP A 58 10.15 -33.33 1.13
CA TRP A 58 10.23 -34.76 1.38
C TRP A 58 10.17 -35.11 2.87
N ASP A 59 10.07 -36.41 3.18
CA ASP A 59 9.97 -36.92 4.55
C ASP A 59 11.36 -37.39 5.07
N LYS A 60 12.39 -36.58 4.83
CA LYS A 60 13.76 -36.81 5.32
C LYS A 60 14.29 -35.61 6.08
N ASN A 61 15.08 -35.85 7.12
CA ASN A 61 15.75 -34.83 7.92
C ASN A 61 17.06 -34.35 7.28
N GLU A 62 17.00 -34.09 5.98
CA GLU A 62 18.15 -33.64 5.19
C GLU A 62 17.69 -32.57 4.20
N VAL A 63 18.56 -31.61 3.92
CA VAL A 63 18.38 -30.61 2.87
C VAL A 63 19.44 -30.86 1.82
N VAL A 64 19.00 -30.97 0.56
CA VAL A 64 19.88 -31.13 -0.59
C VAL A 64 19.71 -29.91 -1.50
N VAL A 65 20.81 -29.23 -1.77
CA VAL A 65 20.84 -28.07 -2.66
C VAL A 65 21.65 -28.43 -3.89
N GLU A 66 21.01 -28.37 -5.06
CA GLU A 66 21.62 -28.63 -6.37
C GLU A 66 21.55 -27.35 -7.21
N GLY A 67 22.68 -26.70 -7.42
CA GLY A 67 22.82 -25.51 -8.26
C GLY A 67 23.42 -25.87 -9.62
N THR A 68 22.85 -25.36 -10.71
CA THR A 68 23.36 -25.55 -12.06
C THR A 68 23.52 -24.19 -12.74
N ILE A 69 24.69 -23.93 -13.29
CA ILE A 69 24.97 -22.76 -14.14
C ILE A 69 25.23 -23.27 -15.55
N GLU A 70 24.42 -22.84 -16.50
CA GLU A 70 24.59 -23.09 -17.93
C GLU A 70 25.03 -21.79 -18.61
N LEU A 71 26.11 -21.85 -19.37
CA LEU A 71 26.69 -20.75 -20.13
C LEU A 71 26.77 -21.15 -21.60
N GLU A 72 26.08 -20.41 -22.48
CA GLU A 72 26.14 -20.60 -23.94
C GLU A 72 26.86 -19.43 -24.61
N GLY A 73 27.65 -19.73 -25.64
CA GLY A 73 28.33 -18.73 -26.47
C GLY A 73 29.74 -18.35 -26.01
N ALA A 74 30.20 -18.82 -24.85
CA ALA A 74 31.53 -18.51 -24.30
C ALA A 74 32.60 -19.54 -24.68
N SER A 75 33.85 -19.08 -24.81
CA SER A 75 35.04 -19.94 -24.96
C SER A 75 35.31 -20.77 -23.70
N GLU A 76 36.18 -21.79 -23.76
CA GLU A 76 36.44 -22.65 -22.58
C GLU A 76 37.12 -21.88 -21.45
N GLU A 77 37.98 -20.93 -21.81
CA GLU A 77 38.71 -20.08 -20.88
C GLU A 77 37.77 -19.06 -20.22
N GLU A 78 36.90 -18.42 -21.00
CA GLU A 78 35.87 -17.50 -20.51
C GLU A 78 34.87 -18.21 -19.59
N ALA A 79 34.46 -19.43 -19.94
CA ALA A 79 33.57 -20.23 -19.12
C ALA A 79 34.21 -20.63 -17.79
N LYS A 80 35.48 -21.05 -17.80
CA LYS A 80 36.22 -21.34 -16.56
C LYS A 80 36.34 -20.09 -15.69
N ALA A 81 36.70 -18.94 -16.26
CA ALA A 81 36.79 -17.68 -15.53
C ALA A 81 35.44 -17.26 -14.90
N TYR A 82 34.33 -17.45 -15.62
CA TYR A 82 32.99 -17.20 -15.09
C TYR A 82 32.68 -18.15 -13.93
N PHE A 83 32.94 -19.44 -14.09
CA PHE A 83 32.64 -20.44 -13.09
C PHE A 83 33.45 -20.35 -11.80
N ASP A 84 34.62 -19.72 -11.86
CA ASP A 84 35.49 -19.51 -10.69
C ASP A 84 35.14 -18.22 -9.93
N ASN A 85 34.61 -17.20 -10.62
CA ASN A 85 34.27 -15.90 -10.03
C ASN A 85 32.77 -15.67 -9.76
N ALA A 86 31.88 -16.31 -10.53
CA ALA A 86 30.44 -16.04 -10.53
C ALA A 86 29.59 -17.26 -10.09
N GLY A 87 30.07 -17.98 -9.07
CA GLY A 87 29.48 -19.23 -8.58
C GLY A 87 28.24 -19.10 -7.70
N ILE A 88 27.58 -20.25 -7.50
CA ILE A 88 26.56 -20.43 -6.46
C ILE A 88 27.31 -20.80 -5.17
N LYS A 89 27.10 -20.02 -4.11
CA LYS A 89 27.68 -20.27 -2.79
C LYS A 89 26.63 -20.94 -1.91
N ILE A 90 26.96 -22.14 -1.45
CA ILE A 90 26.10 -22.92 -0.54
C ILE A 90 26.91 -23.13 0.74
N LEU A 91 26.46 -22.54 1.84
CA LEU A 91 27.06 -22.72 3.16
C LEU A 91 25.98 -23.22 4.11
N GLY A 92 26.33 -24.05 5.08
CA GLY A 92 25.31 -24.47 6.02
C GLY A 92 25.80 -25.34 7.16
N ASN A 93 24.94 -25.51 8.15
CA ASN A 93 25.06 -26.46 9.24
C ASN A 93 23.67 -27.05 9.56
N SER A 94 23.58 -27.81 10.64
CA SER A 94 22.33 -28.47 11.06
C SER A 94 21.13 -27.57 11.35
N LYS A 95 21.33 -26.24 11.48
CA LYS A 95 20.29 -25.26 11.83
C LYS A 95 20.02 -24.26 10.73
N THR A 96 21.06 -23.82 10.01
CA THR A 96 20.98 -22.74 9.03
C THR A 96 21.72 -23.12 7.76
N ILE A 97 21.06 -22.96 6.62
CA ILE A 97 21.64 -23.16 5.30
C ILE A 97 21.47 -21.85 4.53
N GLU A 98 22.56 -21.31 4.02
CA GLU A 98 22.63 -20.10 3.22
C GLU A 98 22.95 -20.46 1.77
N VAL A 99 22.07 -20.05 0.85
CA VAL A 99 22.27 -20.18 -0.58
C VAL A 99 22.33 -18.78 -1.18
N SER A 100 23.48 -18.40 -1.72
CA SER A 100 23.64 -17.11 -2.40
C SER A 100 24.24 -17.25 -3.78
N THR A 101 23.84 -16.36 -4.68
CA THR A 101 24.49 -16.21 -5.98
C THR A 101 25.26 -14.91 -5.99
N SER A 102 26.52 -14.92 -6.43
CA SER A 102 27.22 -13.69 -6.73
C SER A 102 26.44 -12.92 -7.81
N GLY A 103 26.03 -11.69 -7.46
CA GLY A 103 25.30 -10.82 -8.37
C GLY A 103 26.12 -10.48 -9.62
N THR A 104 25.41 -10.15 -10.69
CA THR A 104 25.97 -9.79 -12.00
C THR A 104 26.94 -8.60 -11.94
N SER A 105 26.81 -7.73 -10.93
CA SER A 105 27.74 -6.62 -10.68
C SER A 105 29.15 -7.08 -10.31
N GLY A 106 29.32 -8.24 -9.68
CA GLY A 106 30.63 -8.76 -9.29
C GLY A 106 31.48 -9.14 -10.50
N TRP A 107 30.92 -9.87 -11.47
CA TRP A 107 31.65 -10.23 -12.68
C TRP A 107 31.85 -9.02 -13.59
N ALA A 108 30.85 -8.13 -13.74
CA ALA A 108 30.96 -6.94 -14.58
C ALA A 108 32.02 -5.96 -14.05
N ASN A 109 32.15 -5.82 -12.72
CA ASN A 109 33.21 -5.03 -12.10
C ASN A 109 34.58 -5.71 -12.18
N VAL A 110 34.68 -7.03 -11.97
CA VAL A 110 35.95 -7.78 -12.04
C VAL A 110 36.45 -7.95 -13.48
N ALA A 111 35.55 -8.03 -14.46
CA ALA A 111 35.85 -8.09 -15.89
C ALA A 111 36.04 -6.70 -16.52
N GLY A 112 36.01 -5.61 -15.74
CA GLY A 112 36.29 -4.25 -16.24
C GLY A 112 35.21 -3.67 -17.16
N LEU A 113 33.98 -4.15 -17.10
CA LEU A 113 32.93 -3.84 -18.09
C LEU A 113 32.14 -2.55 -17.81
N TRP A 114 32.32 -1.91 -16.64
CA TRP A 114 31.64 -0.66 -16.27
C TRP A 114 32.64 0.33 -15.64
N PRO A 115 32.69 1.61 -16.08
CA PRO A 115 33.36 2.67 -15.33
C PRO A 115 32.56 3.01 -14.06
N ASN A 116 33.25 3.38 -12.98
CA ASN A 116 32.66 3.79 -11.68
C ASN A 116 31.45 4.73 -11.86
N VAL A 117 30.26 4.26 -11.48
CA VAL A 117 28.96 4.96 -11.61
C VAL A 117 28.67 5.95 -10.48
N ASP A 118 29.70 6.62 -9.94
CA ASP A 118 29.53 7.64 -8.90
C ASP A 118 29.01 9.00 -9.42
N LYS A 119 28.63 9.11 -10.70
CA LYS A 119 28.16 10.39 -11.30
C LYS A 119 27.03 10.25 -12.33
N MET A 120 25.98 9.50 -12.03
CA MET A 120 24.69 9.70 -12.72
C MET A 120 23.73 10.39 -11.76
N GLU A 121 23.78 11.72 -11.76
CA GLU A 121 22.71 12.54 -11.20
C GLU A 121 21.46 12.38 -12.06
N PHE A 122 20.60 11.45 -11.65
CA PHE A 122 19.22 11.45 -12.10
C PHE A 122 18.60 12.76 -11.63
N HIS A 123 18.35 13.66 -12.59
CA HIS A 123 17.52 14.83 -12.35
C HIS A 123 16.16 14.34 -11.89
N GLN A 124 15.91 14.45 -10.59
CA GLN A 124 14.58 14.32 -10.02
C GLN A 124 13.72 15.40 -10.67
N LEU A 125 12.86 15.01 -11.59
CA LEU A 125 11.76 15.86 -12.03
C LEU A 125 10.91 16.15 -10.79
N HIS A 126 11.11 17.35 -10.25
CA HIS A 126 10.37 17.90 -9.13
C HIS A 126 8.92 18.09 -9.60
N ILE A 127 8.03 17.26 -9.10
CA ILE A 127 6.60 17.53 -9.20
C ILE A 127 6.34 18.65 -8.17
N PRO A 128 5.82 19.81 -8.57
CA PRO A 128 5.42 20.82 -7.61
C PRO A 128 4.45 20.19 -6.60
N ASP A 129 4.75 20.34 -5.32
CA ASP A 129 3.92 19.84 -4.23
C ASP A 129 2.53 20.49 -4.34
N VAL A 130 1.52 19.71 -4.71
CA VAL A 130 0.15 20.22 -4.94
C VAL A 130 -0.50 20.67 -3.62
N GLU A 131 0.09 20.33 -2.46
CA GLU A 131 -0.26 20.92 -1.17
C GLU A 131 -0.05 22.45 -1.12
N ALA A 132 0.82 23.01 -1.98
CA ALA A 132 1.05 24.45 -2.06
C ALA A 132 -0.08 25.22 -2.76
N ILE A 133 -0.93 24.56 -3.56
CA ILE A 133 -2.05 25.24 -4.25
C ILE A 133 -3.21 25.53 -3.28
N ILE A 134 -3.31 24.77 -2.18
CA ILE A 134 -4.38 24.95 -1.18
C ILE A 134 -4.07 26.13 -0.22
N HIS A 135 -2.80 26.54 -0.11
CA HIS A 135 -2.37 27.56 0.87
C HIS A 135 -2.32 29.00 0.33
N ASN A 136 -2.55 29.23 -0.96
CA ASN A 136 -2.47 30.58 -1.57
C ASN A 136 -3.84 31.17 -1.95
N ILE A 137 -4.87 30.90 -1.16
CA ILE A 137 -6.10 31.71 -1.24
C ILE A 137 -5.89 32.90 -0.29
N GLU A 138 -5.50 34.04 -0.86
CA GLU A 138 -5.59 35.32 -0.17
C GLU A 138 -7.06 35.57 0.18
N PHE A 139 -7.37 35.58 1.47
CA PHE A 139 -8.67 36.01 1.94
C PHE A 139 -8.80 37.51 1.64
N PRO A 140 -9.80 37.97 0.85
CA PRO A 140 -10.04 39.39 0.70
C PRO A 140 -10.35 39.99 2.07
N GLU A 141 -9.67 41.09 2.41
CA GLU A 141 -9.82 41.76 3.69
C GLU A 141 -11.29 42.13 3.92
N MET A 142 -11.83 41.75 5.09
CA MET A 142 -13.18 42.14 5.44
C MET A 142 -13.26 43.66 5.60
N PRO A 143 -14.29 44.33 5.03
CA PRO A 143 -14.49 45.75 5.26
C PRO A 143 -14.64 46.00 6.77
N PRO A 144 -13.97 47.04 7.32
CA PRO A 144 -13.97 47.30 8.76
C PRO A 144 -15.39 47.56 9.25
N MET A 145 -15.72 47.02 10.43
CA MET A 145 -17.00 47.27 11.08
C MET A 145 -17.15 48.78 11.34
N PRO A 146 -18.33 49.38 11.08
CA PRO A 146 -18.57 50.75 11.44
C PRO A 146 -18.43 50.91 12.96
N PRO A 147 -17.77 51.98 13.45
CA PRO A 147 -17.56 52.18 14.88
C PRO A 147 -18.90 52.31 15.61
N MET A 148 -19.02 51.62 16.75
CA MET A 148 -20.17 51.76 17.65
C MET A 148 -20.21 53.18 18.22
N PRO A 149 -21.40 53.81 18.35
CA PRO A 149 -21.51 55.10 19.02
C PRO A 149 -21.08 54.95 20.49
N ASP A 150 -20.22 55.85 20.95
CA ASP A 150 -19.77 55.86 22.34
C ASP A 150 -20.96 56.06 23.29
N MET A 151 -21.02 55.25 24.34
CA MET A 151 -22.05 55.39 25.37
C MET A 151 -21.83 56.71 26.13
N PRO A 152 -22.89 57.49 26.42
CA PRO A 152 -22.76 58.64 27.29
C PRO A 152 -22.21 58.20 28.68
N PRO A 153 -21.34 59.00 29.31
CA PRO A 153 -20.70 58.62 30.57
C PRO A 153 -21.74 58.30 31.64
N LEU A 154 -21.54 57.18 32.35
CA LEU A 154 -22.42 56.79 33.45
C LEU A 154 -22.32 57.85 34.57
N PRO A 155 -23.46 58.38 35.06
CA PRO A 155 -23.49 59.33 36.15
C PRO A 155 -22.98 58.64 37.42
N PRO A 156 -22.44 59.41 38.39
CA PRO A 156 -22.04 58.85 39.67
C PRO A 156 -23.26 58.15 40.30
N MET A 157 -23.12 56.85 40.52
CA MET A 157 -24.18 56.04 41.11
C MET A 157 -24.51 56.62 42.49
N PRO A 158 -25.77 57.01 42.74
CA PRO A 158 -26.17 57.44 44.07
C PRO A 158 -26.14 56.21 45.00
N ASP A 159 -25.52 56.35 46.17
CA ASP A 159 -25.51 55.29 47.19
C ASP A 159 -26.94 55.03 47.67
N PHE A 160 -27.54 53.95 47.16
CA PHE A 160 -28.87 53.51 47.55
C PHE A 160 -28.78 52.12 48.17
N ASP A 161 -29.10 52.02 49.47
CA ASP A 161 -29.24 50.74 50.16
C ASP A 161 -30.49 50.00 49.66
N PHE A 162 -30.30 48.78 49.17
CA PHE A 162 -31.39 47.94 48.69
C PHE A 162 -31.95 47.09 49.84
N ASP A 163 -33.19 47.38 50.25
CA ASP A 163 -33.89 46.61 51.28
C ASP A 163 -34.45 45.29 50.71
N TYR A 164 -33.67 44.23 50.90
CA TYR A 164 -33.99 42.87 50.44
C TYR A 164 -35.24 42.27 51.11
N GLU A 165 -35.52 42.61 52.37
CA GLU A 165 -36.67 42.08 53.11
C GLU A 165 -37.97 42.72 52.61
N ALA A 166 -37.93 44.03 52.31
CA ALA A 166 -39.05 44.74 51.70
C ALA A 166 -39.34 44.26 50.26
N PHE A 167 -38.30 43.98 49.46
CA PHE A 167 -38.47 43.39 48.12
C PHE A 167 -39.10 42.00 48.19
N LYS A 168 -38.67 41.15 49.13
CA LYS A 168 -39.17 39.77 49.25
C LYS A 168 -40.66 39.71 49.65
N LYS A 169 -41.16 40.73 50.36
CA LYS A 169 -42.54 40.78 50.85
C LYS A 169 -43.56 41.28 49.82
N ASP A 170 -43.18 42.22 48.94
CA ASP A 170 -44.05 42.73 47.86
C ASP A 170 -43.23 43.33 46.70
N GLY A 171 -42.50 42.46 45.98
CA GLY A 171 -41.41 42.81 45.07
C GLY A 171 -41.80 43.70 43.88
N GLU A 172 -43.00 43.54 43.32
CA GLU A 172 -43.46 44.41 42.22
C GLU A 172 -43.71 45.85 42.70
N LYS A 173 -44.35 46.02 43.87
CA LYS A 173 -44.57 47.36 44.44
C LYS A 173 -43.26 47.99 44.88
N TYR A 174 -42.37 47.22 45.50
CA TYR A 174 -41.04 47.69 45.89
C TYR A 174 -40.23 48.10 44.66
N MET A 175 -40.17 47.28 43.61
CA MET A 175 -39.45 47.64 42.38
C MET A 175 -40.05 48.84 41.65
N LYS A 176 -41.38 49.02 41.66
CA LYS A 176 -42.01 50.23 41.13
C LYS A 176 -41.61 51.47 41.93
N LYS A 177 -41.53 51.37 43.25
CA LYS A 177 -41.14 52.48 44.14
C LYS A 177 -39.65 52.78 44.02
N TRP A 178 -38.82 51.74 44.04
CA TRP A 178 -37.37 51.76 43.85
C TRP A 178 -36.99 52.37 42.50
N LYS A 179 -37.60 51.92 41.38
CA LYS A 179 -37.38 52.49 40.04
C LYS A 179 -37.82 53.97 39.97
N LYS A 180 -38.86 54.36 40.70
CA LYS A 180 -39.34 55.75 40.75
C LYS A 180 -38.44 56.67 41.58
N GLU A 181 -37.73 56.15 42.57
CA GLU A 181 -36.73 56.88 43.36
C GLU A 181 -35.36 56.89 42.66
N PHE A 182 -34.93 55.77 42.09
CA PHE A 182 -33.72 55.65 41.26
C PHE A 182 -33.77 56.52 40.00
N ASN A 183 -34.93 56.66 39.36
CA ASN A 183 -35.07 57.60 38.24
C ASN A 183 -35.07 59.08 38.67
N LYS A 184 -35.41 59.39 39.93
CA LYS A 184 -35.36 60.77 40.45
C LYS A 184 -33.93 61.23 40.77
N SER A 185 -33.01 60.30 40.98
CA SER A 185 -31.61 60.59 41.32
C SER A 185 -30.73 60.90 40.10
N PHE A 186 -31.26 60.78 38.89
CA PHE A 186 -30.61 61.30 37.68
C PHE A 186 -31.26 62.62 37.29
N ASP A 187 -30.44 63.60 36.94
CA ASP A 187 -30.94 64.89 36.49
C ASP A 187 -31.71 64.75 35.16
N LYS A 188 -32.57 65.73 34.88
CA LYS A 188 -33.37 65.76 33.66
C LYS A 188 -32.48 65.79 32.41
N GLU A 189 -31.30 66.40 32.53
CA GLU A 189 -30.30 66.50 31.46
C GLU A 189 -29.72 65.12 31.07
N TYR A 190 -29.47 64.23 32.02
CA TYR A 190 -29.02 62.86 31.74
C TYR A 190 -30.13 61.99 31.13
N GLN A 191 -31.37 62.14 31.60
CA GLN A 191 -32.52 61.44 31.01
C GLN A 191 -32.72 61.83 29.54
N ASP A 192 -32.65 63.13 29.24
CA ASP A 192 -32.76 63.65 27.87
C ASP A 192 -31.59 63.16 26.99
N LYS A 193 -30.36 63.07 27.53
CA LYS A 193 -29.19 62.52 26.82
C LYS A 193 -29.32 61.03 26.53
N MET A 194 -29.85 60.24 27.46
CA MET A 194 -30.07 58.80 27.27
C MET A 194 -31.22 58.51 26.30
N GLU A 195 -32.29 59.32 26.31
CA GLU A 195 -33.36 59.21 25.31
C GLU A 195 -32.87 59.59 23.91
N ALA A 196 -32.07 60.65 23.77
CA ALA A 196 -31.45 61.03 22.49
C ALA A 196 -30.51 59.94 21.98
N TRP A 197 -29.64 59.40 22.85
CA TRP A 197 -28.75 58.29 22.51
C TRP A 197 -29.52 57.01 22.13
N GLY A 198 -30.60 56.69 22.85
CA GLY A 198 -31.44 55.54 22.55
C GLY A 198 -32.16 55.65 21.20
N ARG A 199 -32.59 56.85 20.81
CA ARG A 199 -33.16 57.12 19.47
C ARG A 199 -32.10 56.98 18.37
N GLU A 200 -30.92 57.59 18.57
CA GLU A 200 -29.81 57.47 17.61
C GLU A 200 -29.34 56.02 17.47
N PHE A 201 -29.26 55.27 18.58
CA PHE A 201 -28.93 53.85 18.57
C PHE A 201 -29.98 53.02 17.84
N ALA A 202 -31.29 53.30 18.03
CA ALA A 202 -32.35 52.58 17.35
C ALA A 202 -32.35 52.82 15.83
N GLU A 203 -32.19 54.06 15.38
CA GLU A 203 -32.06 54.39 13.95
C GLU A 203 -30.82 53.74 13.33
N ARG A 204 -29.67 53.77 14.04
CA ARG A 204 -28.42 53.15 13.57
C ARG A 204 -28.48 51.62 13.61
N ALA A 205 -29.22 51.04 14.55
CA ALA A 205 -29.44 49.60 14.65
C ALA A 205 -30.35 49.08 13.53
N GLU A 206 -31.37 49.84 13.12
CA GLU A 206 -32.16 49.53 11.91
C GLU A 206 -31.29 49.60 10.64
N ALA A 207 -30.52 50.68 10.47
CA ALA A 207 -29.60 50.81 9.34
C ALA A 207 -28.50 49.72 9.32
N GLN A 208 -28.01 49.29 10.50
CA GLN A 208 -27.09 48.15 10.61
C GLN A 208 -27.77 46.81 10.32
N LYS A 209 -29.07 46.68 10.57
CA LYS A 209 -29.83 45.46 10.29
C LYS A 209 -29.94 45.21 8.79
N GLU A 210 -30.29 46.24 8.02
CA GLU A 210 -30.30 46.19 6.55
C GLU A 210 -28.89 45.91 6.00
N ALA A 211 -27.87 46.64 6.48
CA ALA A 211 -26.48 46.40 6.06
C ALA A 211 -25.96 45.01 6.44
N MET A 212 -26.43 44.43 7.55
CA MET A 212 -26.09 43.07 7.97
C MET A 212 -26.81 42.00 7.13
N GLU A 213 -28.03 42.29 6.66
CA GLU A 213 -28.79 41.40 5.79
C GLU A 213 -28.20 41.37 4.37
N ASP A 214 -27.82 42.53 3.82
CA ASP A 214 -27.06 42.62 2.56
C ASP A 214 -25.69 41.94 2.69
N ARG A 215 -25.00 42.12 3.82
CA ARG A 215 -23.73 41.43 4.10
C ARG A 215 -23.89 39.92 4.22
N ARG A 216 -25.00 39.45 4.80
CA ARG A 216 -25.31 38.02 4.89
C ARG A 216 -25.57 37.43 3.51
N GLN A 217 -26.33 38.13 2.66
CA GLN A 217 -26.58 37.72 1.28
C GLN A 217 -25.28 37.70 0.47
N ALA A 218 -24.45 38.75 0.55
CA ALA A 218 -23.15 38.78 -0.12
C ALA A 218 -22.19 37.68 0.36
N MET A 219 -22.19 37.34 1.65
CA MET A 219 -21.42 36.20 2.17
C MET A 219 -21.97 34.84 1.72
N GLU A 220 -23.28 34.71 1.58
CA GLU A 220 -23.93 33.48 1.12
C GLU A 220 -23.66 33.26 -0.38
N GLU A 221 -23.71 34.32 -1.20
CA GLU A 221 -23.30 34.30 -2.60
C GLU A 221 -21.81 34.03 -2.77
N GLN A 222 -20.93 34.66 -1.98
CA GLN A 222 -19.50 34.37 -2.02
C GLN A 222 -19.18 32.94 -1.57
N ARG A 223 -19.91 32.39 -0.58
CA ARG A 223 -19.76 30.99 -0.18
C ARG A 223 -20.21 30.04 -1.26
N ALA A 224 -21.34 30.32 -1.91
CA ALA A 224 -21.82 29.53 -3.04
C ALA A 224 -20.80 29.56 -4.20
N GLN A 225 -20.28 30.74 -4.57
CA GLN A 225 -19.24 30.87 -5.60
C GLN A 225 -17.93 30.18 -5.20
N SER A 226 -17.53 30.22 -3.92
CA SER A 226 -16.34 29.53 -3.43
C SER A 226 -16.52 28.01 -3.39
N GLU A 227 -17.73 27.51 -3.10
CA GLU A 227 -18.07 26.09 -3.16
C GLU A 227 -18.07 25.60 -4.61
N GLU A 228 -18.66 26.37 -5.53
CA GLU A 228 -18.68 26.06 -6.96
C GLU A 228 -17.26 26.07 -7.56
N GLN A 229 -16.44 27.09 -7.28
CA GLN A 229 -15.02 27.11 -7.67
C GLN A 229 -14.22 25.96 -7.06
N ARG A 230 -14.56 25.52 -5.84
CA ARG A 230 -13.93 24.36 -5.20
C ARG A 230 -14.35 23.05 -5.84
N GLU A 231 -15.60 22.93 -6.28
CA GLU A 231 -16.07 21.78 -7.03
C GLU A 231 -15.41 21.74 -8.42
N GLU A 232 -15.39 22.84 -9.16
CA GLU A 232 -14.69 22.94 -10.45
C GLU A 232 -13.18 22.65 -10.33
N MET A 233 -12.51 23.22 -9.32
CA MET A 233 -11.08 22.96 -9.10
C MET A 233 -10.82 21.49 -8.69
N ARG A 234 -11.77 20.83 -8.01
CA ARG A 234 -11.69 19.41 -7.67
C ARG A 234 -11.92 18.52 -8.88
N GLU A 235 -12.89 18.86 -9.74
CA GLU A 235 -13.12 18.17 -11.01
C GLU A 235 -11.88 18.31 -11.90
N GLN A 236 -11.33 19.52 -12.06
CA GLN A 236 -10.08 19.74 -12.81
C GLN A 236 -8.90 19.01 -12.19
N ALA A 237 -8.78 18.96 -10.85
CA ALA A 237 -7.74 18.19 -10.18
C ALA A 237 -7.92 16.68 -10.33
N GLN A 238 -9.17 16.20 -10.40
CA GLN A 238 -9.49 14.80 -10.64
C GLN A 238 -9.17 14.42 -12.09
N GLU A 239 -9.60 15.21 -13.07
CA GLU A 239 -9.25 15.04 -14.48
C GLU A 239 -7.73 15.13 -14.70
N ALA A 240 -7.04 16.10 -14.10
CA ALA A 240 -5.59 16.22 -14.19
C ALA A 240 -4.87 15.03 -13.53
N ARG A 241 -5.44 14.45 -12.47
CA ARG A 241 -4.92 13.22 -11.84
C ARG A 241 -5.18 12.00 -12.71
N GLU A 242 -6.36 11.87 -13.30
CA GLU A 242 -6.69 10.79 -14.24
C GLU A 242 -5.79 10.85 -15.47
N GLN A 243 -5.59 12.04 -16.06
CA GLN A 243 -4.65 12.27 -17.15
C GLN A 243 -3.21 12.00 -16.74
N ALA A 244 -2.75 12.48 -15.57
CA ALA A 244 -1.40 12.20 -15.09
C ALA A 244 -1.19 10.71 -14.78
N MET A 245 -2.24 10.01 -14.33
CA MET A 245 -2.23 8.56 -14.11
C MET A 245 -2.19 7.82 -15.44
N GLU A 246 -3.01 8.19 -16.42
CA GLU A 246 -2.98 7.65 -17.78
C GLU A 246 -1.63 7.91 -18.46
N ASP A 247 -1.09 9.12 -18.36
CA ASP A 247 0.21 9.48 -18.93
C ASP A 247 1.34 8.77 -18.22
N ARG A 248 1.26 8.59 -16.90
CA ARG A 248 2.21 7.77 -16.15
C ARG A 248 2.08 6.30 -16.50
N GLU A 249 0.87 5.81 -16.76
CA GLU A 249 0.61 4.43 -17.18
C GLU A 249 1.05 4.21 -18.62
N ARG A 250 0.88 5.19 -19.52
CA ARG A 250 1.39 5.21 -20.91
C ARG A 250 2.89 5.34 -20.94
N ALA A 251 3.49 6.25 -20.18
CA ALA A 251 4.94 6.39 -20.02
C ALA A 251 5.54 5.15 -19.36
N ARG A 252 4.83 4.52 -18.41
CA ARG A 252 5.21 3.20 -17.89
C ARG A 252 5.03 2.11 -18.93
N LYS A 253 3.95 2.07 -19.71
CA LYS A 253 3.72 1.10 -20.79
C LYS A 253 4.72 1.29 -21.92
N GLN A 254 5.17 2.50 -22.22
CA GLN A 254 6.20 2.82 -23.21
C GLN A 254 7.60 2.54 -22.67
N ALA A 255 7.93 2.96 -21.44
CA ALA A 255 9.18 2.58 -20.78
C ALA A 255 9.24 1.07 -20.56
N ARG A 256 8.09 0.43 -20.30
CA ARG A 256 7.91 -1.02 -20.25
C ARG A 256 7.94 -1.62 -21.62
N GLU A 257 7.39 -1.07 -22.69
CA GLU A 257 7.51 -1.64 -24.05
C GLU A 257 8.91 -1.45 -24.62
N VAL A 258 9.65 -0.42 -24.21
CA VAL A 258 11.06 -0.23 -24.58
C VAL A 258 11.93 -1.18 -23.77
N ARG A 259 11.71 -1.26 -22.45
CA ARG A 259 12.39 -2.22 -21.57
C ARG A 259 11.97 -3.65 -21.86
N GLU A 260 10.73 -3.87 -22.25
CA GLU A 260 10.14 -5.14 -22.64
C GLU A 260 10.53 -5.45 -24.06
N LYS A 261 10.61 -4.56 -25.06
CA LYS A 261 11.30 -4.89 -26.34
C LYS A 261 12.77 -5.25 -26.11
N MET A 262 13.46 -4.60 -25.17
CA MET A 262 14.78 -5.04 -24.69
C MET A 262 14.75 -6.37 -23.90
N LEU A 263 13.58 -6.83 -23.43
CA LEU A 263 13.34 -8.09 -22.69
C LEU A 263 12.35 -9.07 -23.40
N PHE A 264 11.87 -8.83 -24.63
CA PHE A 264 10.78 -9.56 -25.32
C PHE A 264 11.39 -10.47 -26.38
N GLU A 265 12.62 -10.17 -26.81
CA GLU A 265 13.60 -11.20 -27.20
C GLU A 265 13.84 -12.25 -26.09
N ARG A 266 13.27 -12.06 -24.89
CA ARG A 266 13.40 -12.88 -23.67
C ARG A 266 12.10 -13.55 -23.19
N ARG A 267 11.01 -13.56 -23.98
CA ARG A 267 9.65 -13.95 -23.50
C ARG A 267 9.24 -15.43 -23.71
N ASN A 268 10.06 -16.27 -24.31
CA ASN A 268 9.90 -17.73 -24.22
C ASN A 268 10.68 -18.24 -23.00
N SER A 269 10.07 -19.17 -22.25
CA SER A 269 10.45 -19.68 -20.93
C SER A 269 11.80 -20.40 -20.80
N ASP A 270 12.75 -20.10 -21.69
CA ASP A 270 14.11 -20.64 -21.73
C ASP A 270 15.19 -19.58 -21.91
N ALA A 271 14.83 -18.29 -21.99
CA ALA A 271 15.78 -17.25 -22.38
C ALA A 271 16.84 -16.97 -21.29
N PRO A 272 18.12 -17.31 -21.53
CA PRO A 272 19.20 -17.07 -20.57
C PRO A 272 19.47 -15.57 -20.42
N SER A 273 20.22 -15.17 -19.40
CA SER A 273 20.77 -13.81 -19.32
C SER A 273 21.77 -13.58 -20.44
N ILE A 274 21.44 -12.70 -21.39
CA ILE A 274 22.24 -12.36 -22.57
C ILE A 274 23.19 -11.21 -22.20
N PHE A 275 24.50 -11.40 -22.35
CA PHE A 275 25.55 -10.42 -22.03
C PHE A 275 26.24 -9.97 -23.29
N PHE A 276 26.20 -8.67 -23.60
CA PHE A 276 26.95 -8.12 -24.73
C PHE A 276 28.36 -7.71 -24.28
N HIS A 277 29.38 -8.27 -24.91
CA HIS A 277 30.76 -7.77 -24.86
C HIS A 277 31.13 -7.21 -26.22
N SER A 278 31.84 -6.10 -26.26
CA SER A 278 32.46 -5.55 -27.47
C SER A 278 33.96 -5.39 -27.20
N GLU A 279 34.73 -6.41 -27.57
CA GLU A 279 36.14 -6.22 -27.90
C GLU A 279 36.24 -6.36 -29.42
N ASP A 280 36.93 -5.40 -30.04
CA ASP A 280 37.20 -5.32 -31.49
C ASP A 280 36.03 -4.96 -32.42
N GLY A 281 34.91 -4.49 -31.88
CA GLY A 281 33.75 -4.06 -32.67
C GLY A 281 32.78 -5.20 -33.03
N GLU A 282 33.01 -6.42 -32.53
CA GLU A 282 32.02 -7.51 -32.60
C GLU A 282 31.29 -7.67 -31.26
N SER A 283 29.96 -7.52 -31.27
CA SER A 283 29.12 -7.78 -30.10
C SER A 283 29.01 -9.30 -29.86
N LYS A 284 29.78 -9.85 -28.92
CA LYS A 284 29.60 -11.23 -28.45
C LYS A 284 28.52 -11.26 -27.37
N SER A 285 27.51 -12.10 -27.59
CA SER A 285 26.41 -12.28 -26.66
C SER A 285 26.55 -13.61 -25.90
N TYR A 286 26.68 -13.59 -24.57
CA TYR A 286 26.75 -14.81 -23.75
C TYR A 286 25.44 -15.05 -23.03
N LYS A 287 24.97 -16.28 -23.02
CA LYS A 287 23.69 -16.68 -22.42
C LYS A 287 23.93 -17.44 -21.11
N VAL A 288 23.62 -16.87 -19.94
CA VAL A 288 23.74 -17.56 -18.63
C VAL A 288 22.38 -17.89 -18.04
N LYS A 289 22.15 -19.17 -17.71
CA LYS A 289 21.00 -19.65 -16.96
C LYS A 289 21.47 -20.24 -15.64
N LYS A 290 20.95 -19.74 -14.52
CA LYS A 290 21.23 -20.28 -13.18
C LYS A 290 19.96 -20.92 -12.64
N THR A 291 20.05 -22.19 -12.26
CA THR A 291 18.94 -22.94 -11.67
C THR A 291 19.38 -23.49 -10.32
N ILE A 292 18.55 -23.38 -9.30
CA ILE A 292 18.80 -23.90 -7.95
C ILE A 292 17.63 -24.79 -7.55
N LYS A 293 17.88 -26.06 -7.31
CA LYS A 293 16.90 -27.02 -6.79
C LYS A 293 17.17 -27.30 -5.33
N ILE A 294 16.16 -27.15 -4.49
CA ILE A 294 16.27 -27.35 -3.03
C ILE A 294 15.26 -28.40 -2.60
N LYS A 295 15.77 -29.56 -2.15
CA LYS A 295 14.97 -30.60 -1.50
C LYS A 295 15.06 -30.42 0.00
N MET A 296 13.93 -30.38 0.70
CA MET A 296 13.90 -30.05 2.14
C MET A 296 12.77 -30.75 2.91
N PRO A 297 12.88 -30.93 4.24
CA PRO A 297 11.76 -31.38 5.06
C PRO A 297 10.63 -30.35 5.06
N LYS A 298 9.39 -30.82 5.24
CA LYS A 298 8.19 -29.96 5.35
C LYS A 298 8.25 -28.96 6.52
N SER A 299 9.05 -29.24 7.54
CA SER A 299 9.25 -28.37 8.71
C SER A 299 10.27 -27.25 8.47
N ALA A 300 10.97 -27.22 7.33
CA ALA A 300 11.97 -26.18 7.08
C ALA A 300 11.33 -24.79 6.97
N ILE A 301 11.99 -23.78 7.54
CA ILE A 301 11.57 -22.37 7.47
C ILE A 301 12.31 -21.72 6.30
N LEU A 302 11.56 -21.16 5.36
CA LEU A 302 12.13 -20.48 4.19
C LEU A 302 12.24 -18.98 4.42
N LYS A 303 13.47 -18.46 4.31
CA LYS A 303 13.75 -17.04 4.15
C LYS A 303 14.33 -16.81 2.77
N MET A 304 13.75 -15.92 1.98
CA MET A 304 14.22 -15.69 0.62
C MET A 304 14.19 -14.21 0.23
N ASN A 305 15.25 -13.79 -0.44
CA ASN A 305 15.40 -12.53 -1.13
C ASN A 305 15.83 -12.85 -2.57
N VAL A 306 14.90 -12.72 -3.51
CA VAL A 306 15.10 -13.12 -4.90
C VAL A 306 14.94 -11.91 -5.78
N ARG A 307 15.97 -11.62 -6.58
CA ARG A 307 15.97 -10.53 -7.55
C ARG A 307 16.14 -11.10 -8.96
N HIS A 308 15.20 -10.82 -9.86
CA HIS A 308 15.26 -11.33 -11.24
C HIS A 308 15.34 -12.87 -11.31
N GLY A 309 14.21 -13.55 -11.39
CA GLY A 309 14.19 -15.01 -11.51
C GLY A 309 12.80 -15.57 -11.27
N GLU A 310 12.68 -16.89 -11.29
CA GLU A 310 11.43 -17.59 -10.98
C GLU A 310 11.57 -18.42 -9.71
N VAL A 311 10.55 -18.41 -8.86
CA VAL A 311 10.48 -19.22 -7.65
C VAL A 311 9.29 -20.16 -7.76
N LYS A 312 9.56 -21.47 -7.76
CA LYS A 312 8.55 -22.53 -7.71
C LYS A 312 8.57 -23.18 -6.34
N LEU A 313 7.55 -22.89 -5.53
CA LEU A 313 7.41 -23.48 -4.20
C LEU A 313 6.81 -24.88 -4.26
N ALA A 314 7.32 -25.76 -3.41
CA ALA A 314 6.76 -27.09 -3.19
C ALA A 314 5.36 -27.01 -2.55
N ALA A 315 4.61 -28.10 -2.63
CA ALA A 315 3.37 -28.23 -1.88
C ALA A 315 3.64 -28.23 -0.36
N ASN A 316 2.68 -27.68 0.40
CA ASN A 316 2.65 -27.63 1.86
C ASN A 316 3.83 -26.91 2.54
N THR A 317 4.50 -25.98 1.85
CA THR A 317 5.46 -25.08 2.48
C THR A 317 4.75 -24.13 3.46
N ARG A 318 5.32 -23.98 4.66
CA ARG A 318 4.77 -23.18 5.76
C ARG A 318 5.72 -22.09 6.22
N ASN A 319 5.17 -21.01 6.77
CA ASN A 319 5.90 -19.95 7.47
C ASN A 319 7.03 -19.33 6.62
N ILE A 320 6.69 -18.96 5.38
CA ILE A 320 7.64 -18.41 4.41
C ILE A 320 7.84 -16.91 4.68
N ASN A 321 9.08 -16.46 4.68
CA ASN A 321 9.41 -15.03 4.62
C ASN A 321 10.13 -14.71 3.31
N ALA A 322 9.42 -14.10 2.36
CA ALA A 322 9.93 -13.86 1.02
C ALA A 322 9.90 -12.37 0.63
N THR A 323 10.98 -11.89 0.02
CA THR A 323 11.06 -10.62 -0.70
C THR A 323 11.44 -10.90 -2.14
N LEU A 324 10.54 -10.56 -3.06
CA LEU A 324 10.66 -10.81 -4.49
C LEU A 324 10.72 -9.47 -5.22
N SER A 325 11.73 -9.28 -6.04
CA SER A 325 11.91 -8.07 -6.86
C SER A 325 12.17 -8.46 -8.30
N TYR A 326 11.25 -8.12 -9.20
CA TYR A 326 11.27 -8.58 -10.59
C TYR A 326 11.37 -10.11 -10.70
N ALA A 327 10.74 -10.83 -9.77
CA ALA A 327 10.79 -12.29 -9.70
C ALA A 327 9.39 -12.89 -9.72
N ARG A 328 9.17 -13.96 -10.47
CA ARG A 328 7.88 -14.64 -10.54
C ARG A 328 7.74 -15.64 -9.39
N LEU A 329 6.58 -15.68 -8.75
CA LEU A 329 6.25 -16.70 -7.76
C LEU A 329 5.16 -17.63 -8.28
N HIS A 330 5.46 -18.92 -8.29
CA HIS A 330 4.48 -19.99 -8.53
C HIS A 330 4.41 -20.90 -7.31
N ALA A 331 3.22 -21.06 -6.74
CA ALA A 331 3.01 -21.92 -5.58
C ALA A 331 1.70 -22.70 -5.68
N ILE A 332 1.73 -23.98 -5.32
CA ILE A 332 0.52 -24.79 -5.22
C ILE A 332 -0.25 -24.41 -3.94
N SER A 333 0.45 -24.27 -2.82
CA SER A 333 -0.16 -23.91 -1.54
C SER A 333 0.78 -23.09 -0.67
N ILE A 334 0.24 -22.07 -0.01
CA ILE A 334 0.94 -21.25 0.96
C ILE A 334 0.17 -21.29 2.27
N ASP A 335 0.87 -21.53 3.38
CA ASP A 335 0.27 -21.75 4.69
C ASP A 335 1.19 -21.25 5.81
N GLY A 336 0.68 -21.13 7.03
CA GLY A 336 1.39 -20.62 8.19
C GLY A 336 1.04 -19.17 8.53
N ASP A 337 0.69 -18.95 9.80
CA ASP A 337 0.37 -17.64 10.36
C ASP A 337 1.55 -16.65 10.32
N LYS A 338 2.79 -17.17 10.31
CA LYS A 338 4.01 -16.38 10.20
C LYS A 338 4.44 -16.11 8.75
N THR A 339 3.65 -16.53 7.77
CA THR A 339 3.97 -16.28 6.37
C THR A 339 3.86 -14.79 6.02
N LYS A 340 4.91 -14.26 5.39
CA LYS A 340 5.00 -12.90 4.90
C LYS A 340 5.70 -12.89 3.55
N ILE A 341 4.99 -12.51 2.50
CA ILE A 341 5.52 -12.42 1.14
C ILE A 341 5.40 -10.97 0.68
N THR A 342 6.50 -10.40 0.23
CA THR A 342 6.55 -9.07 -0.38
C THR A 342 6.96 -9.22 -1.84
N ALA A 343 6.11 -8.79 -2.76
CA ALA A 343 6.30 -8.89 -4.20
C ALA A 343 6.32 -7.49 -4.81
N SER A 344 7.48 -7.08 -5.34
CA SER A 344 7.65 -5.79 -6.02
C SER A 344 7.93 -6.04 -7.50
N TYR A 345 7.07 -5.54 -8.40
CA TYR A 345 7.16 -5.82 -9.84
C TYR A 345 7.24 -7.32 -10.16
N SER A 346 6.56 -8.14 -9.35
CA SER A 346 6.82 -9.57 -9.24
C SER A 346 5.50 -10.31 -9.35
N PRO A 347 5.17 -10.90 -10.53
CA PRO A 347 3.93 -11.64 -10.69
C PRO A 347 3.82 -12.78 -9.68
N VAL A 348 2.63 -12.96 -9.12
CA VAL A 348 2.36 -14.00 -8.11
C VAL A 348 1.20 -14.85 -8.58
N LYS A 349 1.41 -16.18 -8.61
CA LYS A 349 0.35 -17.14 -8.89
C LYS A 349 0.33 -18.23 -7.82
N VAL A 350 -0.78 -18.31 -7.10
CA VAL A 350 -0.96 -19.24 -5.97
C VAL A 350 -2.31 -19.94 -6.08
N ALA A 351 -2.31 -21.28 -6.15
CA ALA A 351 -3.57 -22.01 -6.22
C ALA A 351 -4.32 -22.02 -4.88
N GLN A 352 -3.64 -22.18 -3.74
CA GLN A 352 -4.28 -22.23 -2.43
C GLN A 352 -3.54 -21.36 -1.41
N TRP A 353 -4.10 -20.21 -1.06
CA TRP A 353 -3.60 -19.38 0.02
C TRP A 353 -4.37 -19.68 1.31
N LYS A 354 -3.77 -20.40 2.25
CA LYS A 354 -4.45 -20.78 3.49
C LYS A 354 -4.33 -19.71 4.56
N TYR A 355 -3.11 -19.26 4.85
CA TYR A 355 -2.79 -18.31 5.92
C TYR A 355 -1.57 -17.48 5.54
N GLY A 356 -1.57 -16.19 5.90
CA GLY A 356 -0.39 -15.33 5.81
C GLY A 356 -0.67 -13.92 5.31
N ASN A 357 0.40 -13.18 5.11
CA ASN A 357 0.39 -11.79 4.64
C ASN A 357 1.01 -11.68 3.25
N LEU A 358 0.34 -11.00 2.33
CA LEU A 358 0.84 -10.68 0.99
C LEU A 358 0.91 -9.17 0.82
N ASN A 359 2.12 -8.66 0.55
CA ASN A 359 2.34 -7.25 0.23
C ASN A 359 2.78 -7.14 -1.23
N THR A 360 2.02 -6.44 -2.06
CA THR A 360 2.32 -6.27 -3.49
C THR A 360 2.55 -4.80 -3.81
N ARG A 361 3.60 -4.52 -4.59
CA ARG A 361 3.94 -3.16 -5.04
C ARG A 361 4.21 -3.17 -6.52
N TYR A 362 3.45 -2.38 -7.28
CA TYR A 362 3.66 -2.22 -8.72
C TYR A 362 3.67 -3.56 -9.47
N THR A 363 2.80 -4.49 -9.06
CA THR A 363 2.75 -5.84 -9.60
C THR A 363 1.59 -5.94 -10.58
N ASP A 364 1.91 -6.26 -11.83
CA ASP A 364 0.93 -6.28 -12.92
C ASP A 364 -0.10 -7.41 -12.80
N LEU A 365 0.22 -8.51 -12.13
CA LEU A 365 -0.70 -9.64 -12.02
C LEU A 365 -0.43 -10.46 -10.76
N VAL A 366 -1.46 -10.54 -9.92
CA VAL A 366 -1.53 -11.43 -8.76
C VAL A 366 -2.77 -12.31 -8.90
N GLU A 367 -2.58 -13.61 -9.11
CA GLU A 367 -3.65 -14.60 -9.25
C GLU A 367 -3.67 -15.52 -8.02
N LEU A 368 -4.77 -15.49 -7.28
CA LEU A 368 -5.02 -16.37 -6.13
C LEU A 368 -6.30 -17.19 -6.38
N ASP A 369 -6.19 -18.51 -6.56
CA ASP A 369 -7.38 -19.30 -6.92
C ASP A 369 -8.33 -19.48 -5.73
N ALA A 370 -7.83 -19.91 -4.57
CA ALA A 370 -8.63 -19.98 -3.34
C ALA A 370 -7.90 -19.43 -2.13
N VAL A 371 -8.57 -18.56 -1.38
CA VAL A 371 -8.02 -17.85 -0.22
C VAL A 371 -8.82 -18.21 1.03
N THR A 372 -8.20 -18.88 2.01
CA THR A 372 -8.82 -19.16 3.30
C THR A 372 -8.73 -17.96 4.22
N GLU A 373 -7.53 -17.55 4.62
CA GLU A 373 -7.29 -16.37 5.45
C GLU A 373 -6.10 -15.58 4.88
N LEU A 374 -6.32 -14.33 4.50
CA LEU A 374 -5.29 -13.47 3.92
C LEU A 374 -5.37 -12.05 4.45
N ASN A 375 -4.20 -11.51 4.80
CA ASN A 375 -3.98 -10.08 4.92
C ASN A 375 -3.25 -9.59 3.67
N LEU A 376 -3.94 -8.84 2.83
CA LEU A 376 -3.42 -8.30 1.58
C LEU A 376 -3.14 -6.81 1.74
N ASN A 377 -1.94 -6.35 1.39
CA ASN A 377 -1.67 -4.93 1.16
C ASN A 377 -1.15 -4.76 -0.27
N SER A 378 -1.94 -4.10 -1.11
CA SER A 378 -1.64 -3.89 -2.52
C SER A 378 -1.44 -2.41 -2.80
N THR A 379 -0.33 -2.07 -3.45
CA THR A 379 -0.07 -0.71 -3.94
C THR A 379 0.20 -0.75 -5.43
N SER A 380 -0.57 0.01 -6.22
CA SER A 380 -0.44 0.07 -7.69
C SER A 380 -0.35 -1.31 -8.34
N SER A 381 -1.18 -2.26 -7.92
CA SER A 381 -1.13 -3.65 -8.40
C SER A 381 -2.52 -4.16 -8.75
N GLU A 382 -2.57 -5.11 -9.68
CA GLU A 382 -3.79 -5.81 -10.06
C GLU A 382 -3.86 -7.17 -9.35
N VAL A 383 -4.88 -7.34 -8.52
CA VAL A 383 -5.10 -8.56 -7.72
C VAL A 383 -6.40 -9.23 -8.10
N ARG A 384 -6.32 -10.50 -8.49
CA ARG A 384 -7.45 -11.35 -8.86
C ARG A 384 -7.53 -12.53 -7.90
N ILE A 385 -8.62 -12.58 -7.14
CA ILE A 385 -8.95 -13.67 -6.22
C ILE A 385 -10.17 -14.38 -6.79
N ASN A 386 -10.01 -15.64 -7.19
CA ASN A 386 -11.13 -16.38 -7.74
C ASN A 386 -12.14 -16.76 -6.65
N LYS A 387 -11.69 -17.26 -5.49
CA LYS A 387 -12.60 -17.57 -4.36
C LYS A 387 -12.04 -17.21 -2.99
N VAL A 388 -12.81 -16.47 -2.18
CA VAL A 388 -12.54 -16.27 -0.74
C VAL A 388 -13.36 -17.26 0.08
N ILE A 389 -12.70 -18.06 0.93
CA ILE A 389 -13.32 -19.13 1.71
C ILE A 389 -13.76 -18.65 3.10
N LYS A 390 -12.93 -17.87 3.82
CA LYS A 390 -13.21 -17.56 5.23
C LYS A 390 -12.96 -16.11 5.62
N ASN A 391 -11.72 -15.65 5.59
CA ASN A 391 -11.33 -14.30 6.00
C ASN A 391 -10.49 -13.61 4.92
N LEU A 392 -10.82 -12.36 4.61
CA LEU A 392 -9.97 -11.48 3.82
C LEU A 392 -9.90 -10.12 4.50
N ILE A 393 -8.69 -9.66 4.78
CA ILE A 393 -8.42 -8.28 5.15
C ILE A 393 -7.58 -7.69 4.02
N GLY A 394 -8.17 -6.82 3.21
CA GLY A 394 -7.52 -6.25 2.04
C GLY A 394 -7.33 -4.75 2.19
N LYS A 395 -6.13 -4.25 1.96
CA LYS A 395 -5.86 -2.85 1.68
C LYS A 395 -5.39 -2.72 0.25
N ASN A 396 -6.03 -1.85 -0.52
CA ASN A 396 -5.63 -1.56 -1.88
C ASN A 396 -5.54 -0.03 -2.05
N ASP A 397 -4.35 0.43 -2.45
CA ASP A 397 -4.05 1.82 -2.71
C ASP A 397 -3.50 1.95 -4.13
N LEU A 398 -4.30 2.54 -5.01
CA LEU A 398 -4.07 2.58 -6.46
C LEU A 398 -4.06 1.17 -7.08
N GLY A 399 -4.99 0.87 -7.97
CA GLY A 399 -5.05 -0.42 -8.68
C GLY A 399 -6.37 -1.15 -8.46
N THR A 400 -6.38 -2.44 -8.80
CA THR A 400 -7.62 -3.21 -8.96
C THR A 400 -7.62 -4.42 -8.03
N LEU A 401 -8.77 -4.70 -7.42
CA LEU A 401 -9.03 -5.91 -6.64
C LEU A 401 -10.30 -6.57 -7.17
N TYR A 402 -10.14 -7.72 -7.84
CA TYR A 402 -11.22 -8.54 -8.34
C TYR A 402 -11.42 -9.76 -7.44
N ILE A 403 -12.63 -9.97 -6.94
CA ILE A 403 -13.03 -11.13 -6.15
C ILE A 403 -14.20 -11.82 -6.86
N SER A 404 -13.92 -12.90 -7.58
CA SER A 404 -14.92 -13.56 -8.44
C SER A 404 -15.98 -14.34 -7.67
N ALA A 405 -15.69 -14.78 -6.45
CA ALA A 405 -16.65 -15.45 -5.59
C ALA A 405 -16.26 -15.38 -4.11
N VAL A 406 -17.28 -15.31 -3.26
CA VAL A 406 -17.15 -15.47 -1.80
C VAL A 406 -17.92 -16.71 -1.37
N ASP A 407 -17.31 -17.54 -0.53
CA ASP A 407 -17.94 -18.75 -0.02
C ASP A 407 -19.17 -18.43 0.84
N PRO A 408 -20.29 -19.16 0.70
CA PRO A 408 -21.49 -18.93 1.50
C PRO A 408 -21.29 -18.97 3.02
N ASN A 409 -20.20 -19.58 3.50
CA ASN A 409 -19.86 -19.71 4.92
C ASN A 409 -18.68 -18.84 5.35
N PHE A 410 -18.31 -17.82 4.57
CA PHE A 410 -17.29 -16.85 4.97
C PHE A 410 -17.59 -16.21 6.33
N LYS A 411 -16.57 -15.74 7.03
CA LYS A 411 -16.73 -15.09 8.34
C LYS A 411 -16.59 -13.57 8.22
N THR A 412 -15.46 -13.10 7.68
CA THR A 412 -15.18 -11.67 7.58
C THR A 412 -14.51 -11.31 6.27
N ILE A 413 -15.03 -10.31 5.58
CA ILE A 413 -14.33 -9.62 4.49
C ILE A 413 -14.25 -8.15 4.90
N ASP A 414 -13.04 -7.64 5.04
CA ASP A 414 -12.76 -6.26 5.44
C ASP A 414 -11.83 -5.64 4.40
N ILE A 415 -12.31 -4.66 3.65
CA ILE A 415 -11.58 -4.06 2.54
C ILE A 415 -11.46 -2.56 2.75
N GLU A 416 -10.24 -2.05 2.65
CA GLU A 416 -9.91 -0.62 2.58
C GLU A 416 -9.38 -0.33 1.17
N MET A 417 -10.04 0.59 0.47
CA MET A 417 -9.76 0.94 -0.92
C MET A 417 -9.56 2.45 -1.04
N LYS A 418 -8.48 2.85 -1.72
CA LYS A 418 -8.18 4.25 -2.03
C LYS A 418 -7.69 4.39 -3.46
N ASN A 419 -8.27 5.33 -4.21
CA ASN A 419 -7.92 5.61 -5.60
C ASN A 419 -7.87 4.34 -6.49
N GLY A 420 -8.77 3.39 -6.26
CA GLY A 420 -8.71 2.07 -6.90
C GLY A 420 -10.07 1.52 -7.27
N GLU A 421 -10.08 0.28 -7.73
CA GLU A 421 -11.27 -0.41 -8.22
C GLU A 421 -11.48 -1.72 -7.46
N LEU A 422 -12.71 -1.93 -6.98
CA LEU A 422 -13.14 -3.18 -6.36
C LEU A 422 -14.30 -3.76 -7.16
N GLU A 423 -14.15 -5.00 -7.63
CA GLU A 423 -15.27 -5.80 -8.09
C GLU A 423 -15.36 -7.07 -7.23
N CYS A 424 -16.52 -7.31 -6.60
CA CYS A 424 -16.70 -8.44 -5.72
C CYS A 424 -18.07 -9.09 -5.88
N SER A 425 -18.09 -10.40 -6.15
CA SER A 425 -19.31 -11.21 -6.23
C SER A 425 -19.58 -11.96 -4.93
N PHE A 426 -20.71 -11.67 -4.29
CA PHE A 426 -21.12 -12.27 -3.02
C PHE A 426 -22.08 -13.46 -3.19
N PRO A 427 -22.15 -14.37 -2.21
CA PRO A 427 -23.14 -15.44 -2.21
C PRO A 427 -24.53 -14.90 -1.87
N SER A 428 -25.56 -15.66 -2.23
CA SER A 428 -26.96 -15.38 -1.84
C SER A 428 -27.24 -15.54 -0.34
N ALA A 429 -26.33 -16.17 0.40
CA ALA A 429 -26.45 -16.35 1.84
C ALA A 429 -26.38 -14.98 2.56
N PRO A 430 -27.21 -14.74 3.60
CA PRO A 430 -27.25 -13.43 4.26
C PRO A 430 -25.98 -13.13 5.06
N PHE A 431 -25.54 -11.87 4.99
CA PHE A 431 -24.43 -11.28 5.74
C PHE A 431 -24.73 -9.83 6.14
N ASN A 432 -24.04 -9.35 7.17
CA ASN A 432 -24.10 -7.96 7.62
C ASN A 432 -23.15 -7.11 6.77
N VAL A 433 -23.57 -5.91 6.41
CA VAL A 433 -22.83 -4.98 5.55
C VAL A 433 -22.60 -3.66 6.29
N SER A 434 -21.36 -3.17 6.26
CA SER A 434 -20.97 -1.85 6.76
C SER A 434 -20.04 -1.19 5.76
N VAL A 435 -20.45 -0.08 5.17
CA VAL A 435 -19.64 0.66 4.17
C VAL A 435 -19.45 2.10 4.63
N GLN A 436 -18.20 2.55 4.64
CA GLN A 436 -17.84 3.96 4.76
C GLN A 436 -17.35 4.42 3.40
N ASN A 437 -18.11 5.31 2.76
CA ASN A 437 -17.82 5.78 1.42
C ASN A 437 -17.53 7.30 1.43
N SER A 438 -16.34 7.65 0.97
CA SER A 438 -15.87 9.03 0.83
C SER A 438 -15.58 9.31 -0.65
N TYR A 439 -16.54 9.94 -1.34
CA TYR A 439 -16.40 10.33 -2.76
C TYR A 439 -16.04 9.16 -3.71
N SER A 440 -16.59 7.97 -3.49
CA SER A 440 -16.43 6.81 -4.38
C SER A 440 -17.75 6.44 -5.05
N ASP A 441 -17.66 5.93 -6.27
CA ASP A 441 -18.79 5.26 -6.91
C ASP A 441 -19.05 3.94 -6.19
N PHE A 442 -20.29 3.76 -5.71
CA PHE A 442 -20.67 2.58 -4.93
C PHE A 442 -21.94 1.94 -5.48
N ASN A 443 -21.76 0.88 -6.26
CA ASN A 443 -22.84 0.09 -6.83
C ASN A 443 -23.00 -1.24 -6.07
N TYR A 444 -24.24 -1.55 -5.68
CA TYR A 444 -24.58 -2.77 -4.95
C TYR A 444 -25.95 -3.30 -5.36
N PRO A 445 -26.25 -4.59 -5.14
CA PRO A 445 -27.51 -5.18 -5.55
C PRO A 445 -28.71 -4.56 -4.83
N GLY A 446 -29.74 -4.15 -5.58
CA GLY A 446 -30.96 -3.53 -5.01
C GLY A 446 -31.76 -4.41 -4.04
N ALA A 447 -31.46 -5.72 -3.98
CA ALA A 447 -32.03 -6.63 -2.99
C ALA A 447 -31.51 -6.37 -1.55
N TRP A 448 -30.37 -5.69 -1.40
CA TRP A 448 -29.77 -5.42 -0.10
C TRP A 448 -30.52 -4.31 0.64
N LYS A 449 -30.74 -4.52 1.93
CA LYS A 449 -31.46 -3.57 2.79
C LYS A 449 -30.47 -2.72 3.57
N LEU A 450 -29.89 -1.72 2.91
CA LEU A 450 -28.93 -0.79 3.51
C LEU A 450 -29.60 0.54 3.89
N LYS A 451 -29.24 1.07 5.06
CA LYS A 451 -29.57 2.44 5.49
C LYS A 451 -28.32 3.30 5.35
N GLY A 452 -28.41 4.36 4.56
CA GLY A 452 -27.36 5.38 4.44
C GLY A 452 -27.59 6.51 5.44
N VAL A 453 -26.54 6.92 6.15
CA VAL A 453 -26.50 8.12 6.99
C VAL A 453 -25.32 8.97 6.53
N LYS A 454 -25.58 10.25 6.26
CA LYS A 454 -24.54 11.22 5.95
C LYS A 454 -23.84 11.64 7.24
N ASN A 455 -22.52 11.51 7.29
CA ASN A 455 -21.68 11.92 8.41
C ASN A 455 -20.60 12.88 7.89
N GLY A 456 -20.90 14.18 7.88
CA GLY A 456 -20.03 15.19 7.25
C GLY A 456 -19.93 14.98 5.73
N SER A 457 -18.71 14.79 5.23
CA SER A 457 -18.41 14.49 3.82
C SER A 457 -18.53 13.01 3.46
N GLU A 458 -18.80 12.13 4.43
CA GLU A 458 -18.83 10.68 4.23
C GLU A 458 -20.26 10.15 4.23
N MET A 459 -20.51 9.11 3.44
CA MET A 459 -21.74 8.34 3.45
C MET A 459 -21.49 6.99 4.13
N VAL A 460 -22.17 6.75 5.24
CA VAL A 460 -22.08 5.49 5.98
C VAL A 460 -23.32 4.65 5.69
N TYR A 461 -23.13 3.49 5.08
CA TYR A 461 -24.18 2.51 4.84
C TYR A 461 -24.07 1.36 5.84
N SER A 462 -25.20 0.98 6.45
CA SER A 462 -25.26 -0.19 7.33
C SER A 462 -26.55 -0.98 7.10
N GLY A 463 -26.47 -2.31 7.16
CA GLY A 463 -27.63 -3.17 6.95
C GLY A 463 -27.26 -4.61 6.67
N ASN A 464 -28.17 -5.32 5.99
CA ASN A 464 -28.02 -6.73 5.67
C ASN A 464 -28.23 -6.99 4.18
N SER A 465 -27.48 -7.94 3.61
CA SER A 465 -27.63 -8.35 2.22
C SER A 465 -28.89 -9.20 1.97
N GLY A 466 -29.45 -9.82 3.02
CA GLY A 466 -30.61 -10.69 2.93
C GLY A 466 -31.38 -10.82 4.24
N GLN A 467 -32.37 -11.73 4.29
CA GLN A 467 -33.16 -12.00 5.50
C GLN A 467 -32.45 -13.02 6.41
N GLY A 468 -32.44 -12.76 7.72
CA GLY A 468 -31.90 -13.65 8.75
C GLY A 468 -30.78 -13.02 9.57
N THR A 469 -30.56 -13.53 10.79
CA THR A 469 -29.44 -13.15 11.65
C THR A 469 -28.22 -14.00 11.32
N THR A 470 -27.07 -13.35 11.20
CA THR A 470 -25.84 -13.98 10.69
C THR A 470 -24.62 -13.36 11.35
N ASN A 471 -23.58 -14.17 11.54
CA ASN A 471 -22.29 -13.73 12.08
C ASN A 471 -21.28 -13.36 10.96
N ARG A 472 -21.71 -13.39 9.70
CA ARG A 472 -20.89 -13.08 8.53
C ARG A 472 -20.89 -11.56 8.32
N ILE A 473 -19.72 -10.98 8.13
CA ILE A 473 -19.55 -9.53 8.10
C ILE A 473 -18.75 -9.13 6.86
N PHE A 474 -19.31 -8.22 6.09
CA PHE A 474 -18.61 -7.47 5.06
C PHE A 474 -18.44 -6.01 5.51
N LYS A 475 -17.20 -5.54 5.51
CA LYS A 475 -16.81 -4.15 5.77
C LYS A 475 -16.06 -3.60 4.58
N LEU A 476 -16.38 -2.36 4.23
CA LEU A 476 -15.72 -1.62 3.18
C LEU A 476 -15.46 -0.19 3.65
N ILE A 477 -14.24 0.28 3.46
CA ILE A 477 -13.88 1.70 3.53
C ILE A 477 -13.37 2.07 2.14
N SER A 478 -14.04 2.99 1.45
CA SER A 478 -13.69 3.42 0.10
C SER A 478 -13.49 4.92 0.03
N ALA A 479 -12.38 5.36 -0.57
CA ALA A 479 -12.10 6.78 -0.83
C ALA A 479 -11.67 7.00 -2.28
N TYR A 480 -12.36 7.89 -3.01
CA TYR A 480 -12.04 8.23 -4.40
C TYR A 480 -11.88 7.00 -5.31
N SER A 481 -12.77 6.03 -5.18
CA SER A 481 -12.64 4.70 -5.78
C SER A 481 -13.89 4.32 -6.59
N SER A 482 -13.80 3.24 -7.37
CA SER A 482 -14.96 2.61 -8.00
C SER A 482 -15.22 1.26 -7.36
N VAL A 483 -16.44 1.04 -6.89
CA VAL A 483 -16.85 -0.19 -6.20
C VAL A 483 -18.08 -0.77 -6.84
N VAL A 484 -17.97 -2.03 -7.29
CA VAL A 484 -19.05 -2.82 -7.86
C VAL A 484 -19.22 -4.11 -7.07
N LEU A 485 -20.36 -4.23 -6.38
CA LEU A 485 -20.75 -5.43 -5.66
C LEU A 485 -21.88 -6.16 -6.39
N GLN A 486 -21.74 -7.47 -6.53
CA GLN A 486 -22.68 -8.33 -7.26
C GLN A 486 -23.28 -9.41 -6.36
#